data_AF-A0A524QZ81-F1
#
_entry.id   AF-A0A524QZ81-F1
#
_cell.length_a   1.000
_cell.length_b   1.000
_cell.length_c   1.000
_cell.angle_alpha   90.00
_cell.angle_beta   90.00
_cell.angle_gamma   90.00
#
_symmetry.space_group_name_H-M   'P 1'
#
loop_
_entity.id
_entity.type
_entity.pdbx_description
1 polymer ?
#
loop_
_entity_poly.entity_id
_entity_poly.type
_entity_poly.pdbx_seq_one_letter_code
_entity_poly.pdbx_strand_id
1 'polypeptide(L)'
;MNGYHAWARLYDKISGEITGDFEEAGKVEKLSVGQLQNKFNSPDRSIRQRAFAKLEEAWNSRAILAASALNYQGGFRLSLYKNRNWKSPLHEPLRMNRLQEKTLNAMWKAVATTLPAMKKYIEAKKKLLGIDKFCWYDQFAPVGKFEAQFGFEDAGNLVIRHLASFSDEMAEFSRMALDNRWVEGEDRPGKADGGYCTSFSLLKQSRIFMTYANDFGSMATLAHELGHAYHQWVMKDIPYLATEYPMGLAETASIFNELRVTDAALKEVTDPQQKLMLLDQMLQQPFILFCNLYARFQFERSFYAERQKGALSRARLDELMVAAQKEAFAGILDPVEGHHRLFWASKLHFFYTEAPFYNFPYTFGYLFAGGVYERALREGKAFAPKYRALLRDTGSMTTEEVAKKHLGVNLTKDEFWRAAVSNSVRRVDEFCALVNSTM
;
A
#
# COMPACT_ATOMS: atom_id res chain seq x y z
N MET A 1 3.59 -18.19 -27.45
CA MET A 1 2.81 -18.00 -26.20
C MET A 1 3.07 -19.20 -25.30
N ASN A 2 3.61 -19.03 -24.09
CA ASN A 2 3.86 -20.18 -23.18
C ASN A 2 2.67 -20.40 -22.21
N GLY A 3 2.53 -21.63 -21.70
CA GLY A 3 1.37 -22.03 -20.90
C GLY A 3 1.26 -21.40 -19.51
N TYR A 4 2.37 -20.92 -18.93
CA TYR A 4 2.35 -20.33 -17.59
C TYR A 4 1.73 -18.93 -17.58
N HIS A 5 2.21 -18.04 -18.45
CA HIS A 5 1.69 -16.67 -18.55
C HIS A 5 0.30 -16.59 -19.18
N ALA A 6 -0.20 -17.69 -19.76
CA ALA A 6 -1.57 -17.76 -20.26
C ALA A 6 -2.61 -17.63 -19.13
N TRP A 7 -2.29 -18.07 -17.91
CA TRP A 7 -3.19 -17.96 -16.75
C TRP A 7 -3.35 -16.51 -16.27
N ALA A 8 -2.26 -15.73 -16.24
CA ALA A 8 -2.31 -14.30 -15.94
C ALA A 8 -3.16 -13.56 -16.99
N ARG A 9 -2.92 -13.80 -18.29
CA ARG A 9 -3.74 -13.20 -19.35
C ARG A 9 -5.21 -13.62 -19.32
N LEU A 10 -5.49 -14.87 -18.93
CA LEU A 10 -6.88 -15.32 -18.72
C LEU A 10 -7.53 -14.52 -17.59
N TYR A 11 -6.81 -14.31 -16.48
CA TYR A 11 -7.29 -13.46 -15.41
C TYR A 11 -7.53 -12.02 -15.88
N ASP A 12 -6.58 -11.42 -16.61
CA ASP A 12 -6.73 -10.05 -17.12
C ASP A 12 -8.00 -9.93 -17.98
N LYS A 13 -8.24 -10.90 -18.87
CA LYS A 13 -9.46 -10.98 -19.67
C LYS A 13 -10.72 -11.11 -18.81
N ILE A 14 -10.72 -11.98 -17.80
CA ILE A 14 -11.83 -12.12 -16.85
C ILE A 14 -12.12 -10.77 -16.19
N SER A 15 -11.09 -10.12 -15.65
CA SER A 15 -11.23 -8.88 -14.89
C SER A 15 -11.68 -7.69 -15.74
N GLY A 16 -11.26 -7.63 -17.02
CA GLY A 16 -11.63 -6.58 -17.95
C GLY A 16 -13.03 -6.74 -18.55
N GLU A 17 -13.59 -7.96 -18.58
CA GLU A 17 -14.93 -8.22 -19.12
C GLU A 17 -16.05 -8.14 -18.07
N ILE A 18 -15.74 -8.35 -16.79
CA ILE A 18 -16.76 -8.34 -15.74
C ILE A 18 -17.22 -6.92 -15.42
N THR A 19 -18.54 -6.77 -15.36
CA THR A 19 -19.22 -5.51 -15.04
C THR A 19 -20.39 -5.78 -14.11
N GLY A 20 -20.81 -4.78 -13.35
CA GLY A 20 -22.06 -4.82 -12.59
C GLY A 20 -23.00 -3.71 -13.03
N ASP A 21 -24.28 -4.04 -13.18
CA ASP A 21 -25.32 -3.04 -13.44
C ASP A 21 -25.64 -2.30 -12.13
N PHE A 22 -25.38 -0.99 -12.11
CA PHE A 22 -25.50 -0.15 -10.94
C PHE A 22 -26.50 0.98 -11.21
N GLU A 23 -27.52 1.07 -10.35
CA GLU A 23 -28.53 2.12 -10.43
C GLU A 23 -28.14 3.30 -9.55
N GLU A 24 -28.11 4.52 -10.10
CA GLU A 24 -27.85 5.75 -9.37
C GLU A 24 -28.64 6.90 -10.00
N ALA A 25 -29.31 7.71 -9.17
CA ALA A 25 -30.15 8.82 -9.63
C ALA A 25 -31.20 8.43 -10.70
N GLY A 26 -31.77 7.22 -10.61
CA GLY A 26 -32.79 6.72 -11.54
C GLY A 26 -32.26 6.23 -12.89
N LYS A 27 -30.94 6.14 -13.07
CA LYS A 27 -30.30 5.59 -14.26
C LYS A 27 -29.52 4.32 -13.90
N VAL A 28 -29.68 3.28 -14.70
CA VAL A 28 -28.86 2.07 -14.62
C VAL A 28 -27.67 2.23 -15.55
N GLU A 29 -26.46 2.15 -14.99
CA GLU A 29 -25.21 2.17 -15.73
C GLU A 29 -24.44 0.88 -15.52
N LYS A 30 -23.78 0.39 -16.57
CA LYS A 30 -22.90 -0.76 -16.49
C LYS A 30 -21.52 -0.29 -16.05
N LEU A 31 -21.14 -0.61 -14.81
CA LEU A 31 -19.88 -0.20 -14.22
C LEU A 31 -18.86 -1.34 -14.23
N SER A 32 -17.59 -1.02 -14.47
CA SER A 32 -16.47 -1.93 -14.25
C SER A 32 -16.28 -2.22 -12.76
N VAL A 33 -15.57 -3.29 -12.43
CA VAL A 33 -15.24 -3.61 -11.02
C VAL A 33 -14.42 -2.52 -10.33
N GLY A 34 -13.60 -1.77 -11.06
CA GLY A 34 -12.87 -0.61 -10.54
C GLY A 34 -13.82 0.55 -10.21
N GLN A 35 -14.75 0.86 -11.12
CA GLN A 35 -15.77 1.90 -10.88
C GLN A 35 -16.68 1.56 -9.70
N LEU A 36 -17.05 0.28 -9.52
CA LEU A 36 -17.78 -0.19 -8.33
C LEU A 36 -16.96 -0.02 -7.04
N GLN A 37 -15.66 -0.29 -7.08
CA GLN A 37 -14.78 -0.08 -5.91
C GLN A 37 -14.66 1.41 -5.54
N ASN A 38 -14.60 2.32 -6.51
CA ASN A 38 -14.55 3.76 -6.25
C ASN A 38 -15.76 4.27 -5.44
N LYS A 39 -16.93 3.61 -5.59
CA LYS A 39 -18.12 3.93 -4.80
C LYS A 39 -17.97 3.66 -3.31
N PHE A 40 -16.97 2.89 -2.87
CA PHE A 40 -16.70 2.62 -1.43
C PHE A 40 -16.21 3.85 -0.67
N ASN A 41 -15.80 4.91 -1.37
CA ASN A 41 -15.43 6.19 -0.77
C ASN A 41 -16.64 7.12 -0.58
N SER A 42 -17.85 6.70 -0.99
CA SER A 42 -19.06 7.50 -0.82
C SER A 42 -19.38 7.73 0.66
N PRO A 43 -19.76 8.95 1.08
CA PRO A 43 -20.28 9.17 2.42
C PRO A 43 -21.59 8.40 2.66
N ASP A 44 -22.41 8.18 1.62
CA ASP A 44 -23.64 7.40 1.71
C ASP A 44 -23.34 5.89 1.73
N ARG A 45 -23.66 5.26 2.87
CA ARG A 45 -23.49 3.83 3.09
C ARG A 45 -24.32 2.96 2.15
N SER A 46 -25.52 3.41 1.74
CA SER A 46 -26.37 2.67 0.79
C SER A 46 -25.68 2.50 -0.56
N ILE A 47 -25.02 3.56 -1.05
CA ILE A 47 -24.20 3.50 -2.27
C ILE A 47 -23.09 2.45 -2.11
N ARG A 48 -22.35 2.48 -0.99
CA ARG A 48 -21.27 1.51 -0.72
C ARG A 48 -21.77 0.07 -0.68
N GLN A 49 -22.88 -0.19 0.02
CA GLN A 49 -23.46 -1.51 0.17
C GLN A 49 -23.95 -2.07 -1.17
N ARG A 50 -24.70 -1.28 -1.95
CA ARG A 50 -25.18 -1.70 -3.28
C ARG A 50 -24.03 -1.95 -4.25
N ALA A 51 -23.00 -1.10 -4.23
CA ALA A 51 -21.81 -1.27 -5.06
C ALA A 51 -21.06 -2.57 -4.70
N PHE A 52 -20.95 -2.88 -3.41
CA PHE A 52 -20.31 -4.11 -2.94
C PHE A 52 -21.09 -5.37 -3.35
N ALA A 53 -22.42 -5.33 -3.25
CA ALA A 53 -23.26 -6.44 -3.72
C ALA A 53 -23.06 -6.70 -5.22
N LYS A 54 -23.00 -5.64 -6.04
CA LYS A 54 -22.73 -5.75 -7.48
C LYS A 54 -21.30 -6.20 -7.79
N LEU A 55 -20.32 -5.79 -6.99
CA LEU A 55 -18.95 -6.28 -7.10
C LEU A 55 -18.88 -7.80 -6.82
N GLU A 56 -19.53 -8.27 -5.76
CA GLU A 56 -19.61 -9.70 -5.42
C GLU A 56 -20.32 -10.50 -6.51
N GLU A 57 -21.45 -10.01 -7.03
CA GLU A 57 -22.19 -10.64 -8.13
C GLU A 57 -21.31 -10.79 -9.39
N ALA A 58 -20.62 -9.72 -9.78
CA ALA A 58 -19.73 -9.70 -10.94
C ALA A 58 -18.61 -10.73 -10.80
N TRP A 59 -17.90 -10.76 -9.66
CA TRP A 59 -16.84 -11.75 -9.44
C TRP A 59 -17.38 -13.17 -9.30
N ASN A 60 -18.56 -13.35 -8.70
CA ASN A 60 -19.19 -14.66 -8.53
C ASN A 60 -19.44 -15.33 -9.88
N SER A 61 -19.83 -14.56 -10.90
CA SER A 61 -20.08 -15.06 -12.26
C SER A 61 -18.85 -15.71 -12.92
N ARG A 62 -17.63 -15.34 -12.50
CA ARG A 62 -16.36 -15.86 -13.04
C ARG A 62 -15.47 -16.55 -12.01
N ALA A 63 -15.95 -16.73 -10.77
CA ALA A 63 -15.15 -17.26 -9.66
C ALA A 63 -14.59 -18.66 -9.94
N ILE A 64 -15.32 -19.54 -10.63
CA ILE A 64 -14.81 -20.88 -10.98
C ILE A 64 -13.60 -20.78 -11.93
N LEU A 65 -13.65 -19.91 -12.94
CA LEU A 65 -12.54 -19.69 -13.86
C LEU A 65 -11.34 -19.06 -13.17
N ALA A 66 -11.56 -18.09 -12.28
CA ALA A 66 -10.52 -17.52 -11.45
C ALA A 66 -9.87 -18.59 -10.55
N ALA A 67 -10.66 -19.48 -9.94
CA ALA A 67 -10.14 -20.59 -9.14
C ALA A 67 -9.26 -21.53 -9.97
N SER A 68 -9.66 -21.84 -11.21
CA SER A 68 -8.85 -22.64 -12.13
C SER A 68 -7.53 -21.95 -12.44
N ALA A 69 -7.54 -20.67 -12.83
CA ALA A 69 -6.33 -19.91 -13.13
C ALA A 69 -5.35 -19.91 -11.96
N LEU A 70 -5.83 -19.62 -10.74
CA LEU A 70 -5.02 -19.62 -9.52
C LEU A 70 -4.42 -21.01 -9.23
N ASN A 71 -5.23 -22.08 -9.35
CA ASN A 71 -4.79 -23.45 -9.11
C ASN A 71 -3.72 -23.93 -10.09
N TYR A 72 -3.84 -23.61 -11.39
CA TYR A 72 -2.88 -24.03 -12.39
C TYR A 72 -1.59 -23.22 -12.32
N GLN A 73 -1.69 -21.92 -12.07
CA GLN A 73 -0.51 -21.07 -11.81
C GLN A 73 0.24 -21.53 -10.55
N GLY A 74 -0.47 -21.82 -9.45
CA GLY A 74 0.11 -22.35 -8.23
C GLY A 74 0.75 -23.72 -8.44
N GLY A 75 0.09 -24.60 -9.21
CA GLY A 75 0.64 -25.90 -9.59
C GLY A 75 1.94 -25.80 -10.38
N PHE A 76 2.00 -24.91 -11.39
CA PHE A 76 3.23 -24.66 -12.14
C PHE A 76 4.38 -24.22 -11.23
N ARG A 77 4.13 -23.26 -10.33
CA ARG A 77 5.14 -22.79 -9.36
C ARG A 77 5.65 -23.92 -8.47
N LEU A 78 4.75 -24.71 -7.89
CA LEU A 78 5.14 -25.83 -7.02
C LEU A 78 5.99 -26.87 -7.78
N SER A 79 5.65 -27.19 -9.02
CA SER A 79 6.46 -28.06 -9.88
C SER A 79 7.84 -27.45 -10.19
N LEU A 80 7.89 -26.16 -10.55
CA LEU A 80 9.14 -25.44 -10.79
C LEU A 80 10.03 -25.44 -9.54
N TYR A 81 9.46 -25.13 -8.38
CA TYR A 81 10.17 -25.07 -7.11
C TYR A 81 10.73 -26.43 -6.72
N LYS A 82 9.95 -27.51 -6.89
CA LYS A 82 10.42 -28.88 -6.70
C LYS A 82 11.63 -29.19 -7.59
N ASN A 83 11.55 -28.86 -8.88
CA ASN A 83 12.65 -29.11 -9.83
C ASN A 83 13.90 -28.27 -9.54
N ARG A 84 13.74 -27.08 -8.93
CA ARG A 84 14.84 -26.22 -8.47
C ARG A 84 15.33 -26.53 -7.05
N ASN A 85 14.79 -27.56 -6.40
CA ASN A 85 15.04 -27.90 -5.00
C ASN A 85 14.67 -26.78 -3.99
N TRP A 86 13.77 -25.87 -4.35
CA TRP A 86 13.23 -24.85 -3.45
C TRP A 86 12.11 -25.43 -2.59
N LYS A 87 12.32 -25.41 -1.27
CA LYS A 87 11.39 -26.03 -0.30
C LYS A 87 10.27 -25.11 0.16
N SER A 88 10.54 -23.80 0.22
CA SER A 88 9.58 -22.79 0.65
C SER A 88 9.01 -22.05 -0.57
N PRO A 89 7.68 -21.85 -0.67
CA PRO A 89 7.10 -21.01 -1.71
C PRO A 89 7.51 -19.53 -1.57
N LEU A 90 8.11 -19.15 -0.44
CA LEU A 90 8.68 -17.82 -0.21
C LEU A 90 10.10 -17.65 -0.77
N HIS A 91 10.77 -18.72 -1.21
CA HIS A 91 12.16 -18.63 -1.68
C HIS A 91 12.33 -17.64 -2.85
N GLU A 92 11.49 -17.77 -3.89
CA GLU A 92 11.52 -16.88 -5.05
C GLU A 92 11.27 -15.41 -4.69
N PRO A 93 10.18 -15.05 -4.00
CA PRO A 93 9.92 -13.63 -3.70
C PRO A 93 10.90 -13.04 -2.68
N LEU A 94 11.43 -13.82 -1.75
CA LEU A 94 12.50 -13.37 -0.85
C LEU A 94 13.78 -13.07 -1.62
N ARG A 95 14.15 -13.91 -2.61
CA ARG A 95 15.29 -13.67 -3.49
C ARG A 95 15.10 -12.40 -4.33
N MET A 96 13.90 -12.20 -4.89
CA MET A 96 13.58 -10.97 -5.65
C MET A 96 13.69 -9.71 -4.79
N ASN A 97 13.39 -9.81 -3.49
CA ASN A 97 13.49 -8.70 -2.54
C ASN A 97 14.83 -8.63 -1.80
N ARG A 98 15.79 -9.49 -2.13
CA ARG A 98 17.11 -9.59 -1.47
C ARG A 98 16.96 -9.62 0.06
N LEU A 99 16.03 -10.44 0.55
CA LEU A 99 15.53 -10.45 1.92
C LEU A 99 15.62 -11.86 2.52
N GLN A 100 15.93 -11.96 3.80
CA GLN A 100 15.86 -13.22 4.55
C GLN A 100 14.45 -13.51 5.07
N GLU A 101 14.06 -14.79 5.11
CA GLU A 101 12.76 -15.20 5.67
C GLU A 101 12.60 -14.79 7.15
N LYS A 102 13.69 -14.82 7.93
CA LYS A 102 13.68 -14.36 9.33
C LYS A 102 13.28 -12.89 9.46
N THR A 103 13.72 -12.05 8.53
CA THR A 103 13.37 -10.63 8.48
C THR A 103 11.87 -10.46 8.18
N LEU A 104 11.36 -11.17 7.16
CA LEU A 104 9.94 -11.15 6.82
C LEU A 104 9.07 -11.59 8.01
N ASN A 105 9.48 -12.65 8.72
CA ASN A 105 8.77 -13.15 9.90
C ASN A 105 8.81 -12.16 11.07
N ALA A 106 9.94 -11.49 11.30
CA ALA A 106 10.06 -10.45 12.33
C ALA A 106 9.14 -9.26 12.04
N MET A 107 9.05 -8.82 10.77
CA MET A 107 8.14 -7.77 10.33
C MET A 107 6.68 -8.16 10.56
N TRP A 108 6.23 -9.32 10.08
CA TRP A 108 4.84 -9.74 10.26
C TRP A 108 4.47 -9.97 11.72
N LYS A 109 5.41 -10.43 12.55
CA LYS A 109 5.21 -10.52 13.99
C LYS A 109 4.93 -9.14 14.61
N ALA A 110 5.66 -8.10 14.19
CA ALA A 110 5.40 -6.74 14.67
C ALA A 110 4.08 -6.18 14.13
N VAL A 111 3.74 -6.42 12.86
CA VAL A 111 2.42 -6.03 12.30
C VAL A 111 1.29 -6.67 13.09
N ALA A 112 1.39 -7.95 13.43
CA ALA A 112 0.37 -8.66 14.20
C ALA A 112 0.12 -8.03 15.59
N THR A 113 1.11 -7.38 16.22
CA THR A 113 0.89 -6.69 17.50
C THR A 113 0.12 -5.38 17.35
N THR A 114 -0.07 -4.86 16.14
CA THR A 114 -0.82 -3.63 15.87
C THR A 114 -2.32 -3.85 15.67
N LEU A 115 -2.75 -5.08 15.38
CA LEU A 115 -4.14 -5.38 15.03
C LEU A 115 -5.15 -4.92 16.08
N PRO A 116 -4.89 -5.02 17.40
CA PRO A 116 -5.76 -4.44 18.42
C PRO A 116 -5.91 -2.92 18.32
N ALA A 117 -4.84 -2.20 17.94
CA ALA A 117 -4.91 -0.75 17.72
C ALA A 117 -5.71 -0.44 16.45
N MET A 118 -5.47 -1.16 15.35
CA MET A 118 -6.26 -1.02 14.11
C MET A 118 -7.76 -1.27 14.36
N LYS A 119 -8.10 -2.23 15.24
CA LYS A 119 -9.46 -2.44 15.71
C LYS A 119 -10.02 -1.24 16.46
N LYS A 120 -9.28 -0.65 17.40
CA LYS A 120 -9.69 0.56 18.14
C LYS A 120 -9.98 1.74 17.19
N TYR A 121 -9.12 1.93 16.19
CA TYR A 121 -9.33 2.94 15.15
C TYR A 121 -10.68 2.76 14.44
N ILE A 122 -10.98 1.54 13.99
CA ILE A 122 -12.26 1.27 13.33
C ILE A 122 -13.45 1.41 14.30
N GLU A 123 -13.33 1.00 15.56
CA GLU A 123 -14.40 1.23 16.55
C GLU A 123 -14.66 2.74 16.78
N ALA A 124 -13.61 3.56 16.83
CA ALA A 124 -13.75 5.01 16.89
C ALA A 124 -14.40 5.57 15.61
N LYS A 125 -13.98 5.09 14.43
CA LYS A 125 -14.54 5.47 13.13
C LYS A 125 -16.01 5.11 12.98
N LYS A 126 -16.44 3.93 13.48
CA LYS A 126 -17.85 3.50 13.47
C LYS A 126 -18.77 4.47 14.22
N LYS A 127 -18.32 5.01 15.35
CA LYS A 127 -19.08 6.01 16.12
C LYS A 127 -19.33 7.27 15.29
N LEU A 128 -18.31 7.77 14.60
CA LEU A 128 -18.42 8.93 13.71
C LEU A 128 -19.34 8.68 12.51
N LEU A 129 -19.31 7.46 11.97
CA LEU A 129 -20.16 7.05 10.86
C LEU A 129 -21.61 6.71 11.29
N GLY A 130 -21.88 6.60 12.59
CA GLY A 130 -23.19 6.19 13.11
C GLY A 130 -23.58 4.77 12.71
N ILE A 131 -22.64 3.82 12.70
CA ILE A 131 -22.89 2.43 12.28
C ILE A 131 -22.55 1.41 13.37
N ASP A 132 -23.40 0.41 13.54
CA ASP A 132 -23.19 -0.68 14.51
C ASP A 132 -22.27 -1.78 13.96
N LYS A 133 -22.49 -2.14 12.70
CA LYS A 133 -21.74 -3.17 11.97
C LYS A 133 -20.72 -2.52 11.07
N PHE A 134 -19.51 -3.07 11.03
CA PHE A 134 -18.49 -2.65 10.08
C PHE A 134 -18.28 -3.73 9.03
N CYS A 135 -18.52 -3.38 7.77
CA CYS A 135 -18.43 -4.30 6.65
C CYS A 135 -17.23 -3.94 5.75
N TRP A 136 -16.87 -4.85 4.85
CA TRP A 136 -15.76 -4.64 3.92
C TRP A 136 -15.85 -3.31 3.15
N TYR A 137 -17.05 -2.90 2.79
CA TYR A 137 -17.33 -1.67 2.05
C TYR A 137 -17.33 -0.39 2.89
N ASP A 138 -17.10 -0.47 4.21
CA ASP A 138 -17.04 0.70 5.10
C ASP A 138 -15.60 1.19 5.35
N GLN A 139 -14.57 0.47 4.88
CA GLN A 139 -13.15 0.75 5.17
C GLN A 139 -12.70 2.17 4.79
N PHE A 140 -13.17 2.65 3.65
CA PHE A 140 -12.77 3.95 3.08
C PHE A 140 -13.88 5.00 3.16
N ALA A 141 -14.92 4.75 3.97
CA ALA A 141 -15.94 5.75 4.23
C ALA A 141 -15.27 7.00 4.84
N PRO A 142 -15.48 8.20 4.27
CA PRO A 142 -14.84 9.40 4.76
C PRO A 142 -15.42 9.83 6.11
N VAL A 143 -14.58 10.42 6.96
CA VAL A 143 -14.96 11.05 8.24
C VAL A 143 -14.25 12.39 8.41
N GLY A 144 -14.86 13.31 9.16
CA GLY A 144 -14.36 14.68 9.36
C GLY A 144 -14.83 15.66 8.29
N LYS A 145 -14.28 16.88 8.31
CA LYS A 145 -14.67 17.98 7.41
C LYS A 145 -13.64 18.20 6.29
N PHE A 146 -14.11 18.18 5.04
CA PHE A 146 -13.30 18.39 3.84
C PHE A 146 -13.44 19.82 3.33
N GLU A 147 -12.49 20.71 3.66
CA GLU A 147 -12.48 22.08 3.13
C GLU A 147 -11.09 22.62 2.78
N ALA A 148 -10.00 21.97 3.19
CA ALA A 148 -8.66 22.48 2.87
C ALA A 148 -8.29 22.15 1.41
N GLN A 149 -8.31 23.16 0.54
CA GLN A 149 -7.75 23.05 -0.80
C GLN A 149 -6.26 23.35 -0.76
N PHE A 150 -5.45 22.42 -1.28
CA PHE A 150 -4.01 22.60 -1.44
C PHE A 150 -3.75 22.75 -2.93
N GLY A 151 -3.66 23.99 -3.42
CA GLY A 151 -3.29 24.25 -4.82
C GLY A 151 -1.92 23.64 -5.14
N PHE A 152 -1.71 23.22 -6.39
CA PHE A 152 -0.49 22.51 -6.80
C PHE A 152 0.81 23.27 -6.45
N GLU A 153 0.84 24.59 -6.70
CA GLU A 153 2.01 25.42 -6.40
C GLU A 153 2.26 25.55 -4.89
N ASP A 154 1.21 25.80 -4.10
CA ASP A 154 1.29 25.85 -2.64
C ASP A 154 1.74 24.52 -2.05
N ALA A 155 1.19 23.41 -2.54
CA ALA A 155 1.62 22.07 -2.17
C ALA A 155 3.10 21.83 -2.50
N GLY A 156 3.57 22.21 -3.68
CA GLY A 156 4.99 22.12 -4.03
C GLY A 156 5.88 22.90 -3.06
N ASN A 157 5.50 24.13 -2.73
CA ASN A 157 6.21 24.98 -1.78
C ASN A 157 6.21 24.40 -0.36
N LEU A 158 5.08 23.85 0.10
CA LEU A 158 4.96 23.16 1.39
C LEU A 158 5.89 21.94 1.44
N VAL A 159 5.90 21.10 0.40
CA VAL A 159 6.79 19.95 0.30
C VAL A 159 8.25 20.39 0.40
N ILE A 160 8.69 21.36 -0.42
CA ILE A 160 10.07 21.88 -0.39
C ILE A 160 10.44 22.40 1.01
N ARG A 161 9.56 23.20 1.63
CA ARG A 161 9.78 23.78 2.97
C ARG A 161 9.98 22.68 4.03
N HIS A 162 9.15 21.65 4.02
CA HIS A 162 9.25 20.56 4.99
C HIS A 162 10.44 19.64 4.74
N LEU A 163 10.86 19.45 3.49
CA LEU A 163 12.10 18.76 3.16
C LEU A 163 13.34 19.55 3.62
N ALA A 164 13.36 20.87 3.46
CA ALA A 164 14.46 21.74 3.89
C ALA A 164 14.71 21.70 5.40
N SER A 165 13.68 21.39 6.19
CA SER A 165 13.83 21.18 7.64
C SER A 165 14.69 19.95 7.99
N PHE A 166 14.93 19.04 7.05
CA PHE A 166 15.74 17.84 7.21
C PHE A 166 17.00 17.84 6.33
N SER A 167 16.86 18.11 5.03
CA SER A 167 17.94 18.05 4.06
C SER A 167 17.78 19.15 3.01
N ASP A 168 18.75 20.06 2.94
CA ASP A 168 18.76 21.15 1.97
C ASP A 168 18.93 20.58 0.54
N GLU A 169 19.70 19.50 0.35
CA GLU A 169 19.86 18.79 -0.94
C GLU A 169 18.51 18.24 -1.46
N MET A 170 17.67 17.69 -0.58
CA MET A 170 16.36 17.18 -0.97
C MET A 170 15.42 18.31 -1.40
N ALA A 171 15.44 19.43 -0.66
CA ALA A 171 14.64 20.60 -0.98
C ALA A 171 15.06 21.24 -2.31
N GLU A 172 16.36 21.39 -2.54
CA GLU A 172 16.91 21.90 -3.80
C GLU A 172 16.59 20.97 -4.98
N PHE A 173 16.68 19.66 -4.78
CA PHE A 173 16.28 18.69 -5.79
C PHE A 173 14.78 18.82 -6.13
N SER A 174 13.90 18.85 -5.13
CA SER A 174 12.46 18.97 -5.37
C SER A 174 12.10 20.29 -6.06
N ARG A 175 12.74 21.39 -5.68
CA ARG A 175 12.61 22.68 -6.36
C ARG A 175 13.04 22.58 -7.82
N MET A 176 14.22 22.03 -8.09
CA MET A 176 14.72 21.81 -9.45
C MET A 176 13.75 20.97 -10.29
N ALA A 177 13.21 19.88 -9.74
CA ALA A 177 12.27 19.01 -10.45
C ALA A 177 10.98 19.75 -10.82
N LEU A 178 10.46 20.59 -9.92
CA LEU A 178 9.27 21.41 -10.17
C LEU A 178 9.55 22.53 -11.18
N ASP A 179 10.64 23.28 -11.01
CA ASP A 179 11.04 24.38 -11.90
C ASP A 179 11.30 23.90 -13.34
N ASN A 180 11.86 22.70 -13.49
CA ASN A 180 12.11 22.08 -14.80
C ASN A 180 10.89 21.31 -15.35
N ARG A 181 9.71 21.43 -14.72
CA ARG A 181 8.45 20.79 -15.14
C ARG A 181 8.58 19.26 -15.30
N TRP A 182 9.25 18.60 -14.36
CA TRP A 182 9.31 17.13 -14.34
C TRP A 182 7.99 16.51 -13.86
N VAL A 183 7.12 17.30 -13.24
CA VAL A 183 5.80 16.88 -12.74
C VAL A 183 4.71 17.30 -13.72
N GLU A 184 3.93 16.33 -14.17
CA GLU A 184 2.73 16.52 -14.97
C GLU A 184 1.49 16.24 -14.12
N GLY A 185 0.96 17.29 -13.48
CA GLY A 185 -0.08 17.20 -12.43
C GLY A 185 -1.50 17.53 -12.85
N GLU A 186 -1.73 18.13 -14.03
CA GLU A 186 -3.05 18.65 -14.42
C GLU A 186 -4.13 17.55 -14.44
N ASP A 187 -5.29 17.82 -13.82
CA ASP A 187 -6.47 16.96 -13.94
C ASP A 187 -7.26 17.34 -15.21
N ARG A 188 -7.34 16.41 -16.17
CA ARG A 188 -7.99 16.63 -17.47
C ARG A 188 -8.69 15.37 -18.01
N PRO A 189 -9.75 15.53 -18.82
CA PRO A 189 -10.47 14.40 -19.41
C PRO A 189 -9.54 13.42 -20.15
N GLY A 190 -9.73 12.12 -19.88
CA GLY A 190 -8.97 11.04 -20.52
C GLY A 190 -7.57 10.76 -19.95
N LYS A 191 -7.12 11.53 -18.94
CA LYS A 191 -5.90 11.23 -18.19
C LYS A 191 -6.14 10.06 -17.23
N ALA A 192 -5.12 9.20 -17.07
CA ALA A 192 -5.15 8.12 -16.10
C ALA A 192 -5.15 8.67 -14.66
N ASP A 193 -5.80 7.96 -13.74
CA ASP A 193 -5.81 8.30 -12.31
C ASP A 193 -4.51 7.88 -11.60
N GLY A 194 -4.30 8.39 -10.38
CA GLY A 194 -3.16 8.07 -9.51
C GLY A 194 -1.89 8.86 -9.83
N GLY A 195 -0.75 8.35 -9.34
CA GLY A 195 0.57 8.93 -9.56
C GLY A 195 1.64 7.85 -9.78
N TYR A 196 2.70 8.21 -10.50
CA TYR A 196 3.92 7.39 -10.61
C TYR A 196 5.14 8.24 -11.01
N CYS A 197 6.32 7.73 -10.69
CA CYS A 197 7.60 8.26 -11.14
C CYS A 197 8.28 7.27 -12.08
N THR A 198 8.80 7.77 -13.20
CA THR A 198 9.67 7.02 -14.11
C THR A 198 11.02 7.72 -14.25
N SER A 199 12.07 6.96 -14.56
CA SER A 199 13.43 7.48 -14.66
C SER A 199 14.05 7.23 -16.03
N PHE A 200 14.87 8.18 -16.47
CA PHE A 200 15.59 8.16 -17.72
C PHE A 200 17.09 8.18 -17.41
N SER A 201 17.65 7.01 -17.14
CA SER A 201 19.03 6.85 -16.64
C SER A 201 20.08 7.53 -17.51
N LEU A 202 19.95 7.46 -18.84
CA LEU A 202 20.86 8.12 -19.78
C LEU A 202 20.84 9.64 -19.68
N LEU A 203 19.67 10.23 -19.41
CA LEU A 203 19.50 11.67 -19.23
C LEU A 203 19.75 12.12 -17.78
N LYS A 204 19.84 11.18 -16.85
CA LYS A 204 19.92 11.43 -15.39
C LYS A 204 18.74 12.27 -14.87
N GLN A 205 17.55 12.01 -15.41
CA GLN A 205 16.31 12.71 -15.07
C GLN A 205 15.19 11.75 -14.69
N SER A 206 14.14 12.28 -14.07
CA SER A 206 12.88 11.58 -13.82
C SER A 206 11.70 12.35 -14.42
N ARG A 207 10.57 11.67 -14.59
CA ARG A 207 9.26 12.29 -14.84
C ARG A 207 8.26 11.74 -13.86
N ILE A 208 7.47 12.64 -13.30
CA ILE A 208 6.41 12.35 -12.35
C ILE A 208 5.09 12.61 -13.08
N PHE A 209 4.24 11.61 -13.10
CA PHE A 209 2.87 11.70 -13.56
C PHE A 209 1.96 11.69 -12.34
N MET A 210 0.98 12.58 -12.29
CA MET A 210 -0.11 12.45 -11.33
C MET A 210 -1.37 13.19 -11.79
N THR A 211 -2.52 12.80 -11.26
CA THR A 211 -3.76 13.58 -11.37
C THR A 211 -3.98 14.32 -10.04
N TYR A 212 -3.80 15.64 -10.05
CA TYR A 212 -3.79 16.45 -8.84
C TYR A 212 -5.16 17.09 -8.58
N ALA A 213 -5.82 16.64 -7.52
CA ALA A 213 -7.21 17.00 -7.18
C ALA A 213 -7.33 18.20 -6.21
N ASN A 214 -6.25 18.96 -5.99
CA ASN A 214 -6.21 20.09 -5.04
C ASN A 214 -6.57 19.74 -3.60
N ASP A 215 -6.24 18.53 -3.16
CA ASP A 215 -6.48 18.05 -1.80
C ASP A 215 -5.18 17.58 -1.12
N PHE A 216 -5.31 17.27 0.17
CA PHE A 216 -4.19 16.78 0.97
C PHE A 216 -3.60 15.47 0.42
N GLY A 217 -4.46 14.58 -0.09
CA GLY A 217 -4.03 13.31 -0.69
C GLY A 217 -3.11 13.56 -1.89
N SER A 218 -3.48 14.50 -2.75
CA SER A 218 -2.68 14.91 -3.91
C SER A 218 -1.34 15.53 -3.49
N MET A 219 -1.31 16.37 -2.44
CA MET A 219 -0.04 16.88 -1.89
C MET A 219 0.85 15.74 -1.36
N ALA A 220 0.28 14.76 -0.66
CA ALA A 220 1.00 13.59 -0.18
C ALA A 220 1.56 12.77 -1.35
N THR A 221 0.77 12.55 -2.41
CA THR A 221 1.23 11.89 -3.64
C THR A 221 2.36 12.68 -4.32
N LEU A 222 2.28 14.01 -4.38
CA LEU A 222 3.37 14.82 -4.92
C LEU A 222 4.68 14.60 -4.13
N ALA A 223 4.60 14.62 -2.80
CA ALA A 223 5.75 14.35 -1.93
C ALA A 223 6.31 12.93 -2.15
N HIS A 224 5.42 11.94 -2.29
CA HIS A 224 5.71 10.55 -2.54
C HIS A 224 6.52 10.37 -3.84
N GLU A 225 6.01 10.90 -4.96
CA GLU A 225 6.66 10.76 -6.25
C GLU A 225 7.97 11.56 -6.36
N LEU A 226 8.06 12.72 -5.71
CA LEU A 226 9.32 13.45 -5.55
C LEU A 226 10.36 12.62 -4.77
N GLY A 227 9.93 11.76 -3.85
CA GLY A 227 10.81 10.83 -3.14
C GLY A 227 11.40 9.77 -4.07
N HIS A 228 10.58 9.15 -4.92
CA HIS A 228 11.09 8.23 -5.95
C HIS A 228 12.06 8.92 -6.91
N ALA A 229 11.72 10.13 -7.36
CA ALA A 229 12.59 10.90 -8.24
C ALA A 229 13.93 11.23 -7.55
N TYR A 230 13.91 11.56 -6.26
CA TYR A 230 15.13 11.80 -5.47
C TYR A 230 15.96 10.54 -5.27
N HIS A 231 15.33 9.39 -5.03
CA HIS A 231 16.02 8.11 -4.92
C HIS A 231 16.83 7.80 -6.18
N GLN A 232 16.23 8.00 -7.35
CA GLN A 232 16.93 7.83 -8.62
C GLN A 232 18.02 8.90 -8.83
N TRP A 233 17.76 10.14 -8.41
CA TRP A 233 18.73 11.23 -8.49
C TRP A 233 20.02 10.97 -7.70
N VAL A 234 19.94 10.35 -6.52
CA VAL A 234 21.14 10.01 -5.72
C VAL A 234 21.93 8.82 -6.29
N MET A 235 21.28 8.02 -7.14
CA MET A 235 21.86 6.88 -7.84
C MET A 235 22.36 7.21 -9.25
N LYS A 236 22.09 8.39 -9.80
CA LYS A 236 22.36 8.76 -11.22
C LYS A 236 23.80 8.57 -11.74
N ASP A 237 24.79 8.43 -10.84
CA ASP A 237 26.22 8.31 -11.16
C ASP A 237 26.81 6.92 -10.83
N ILE A 238 25.98 5.92 -10.49
CA ILE A 238 26.44 4.52 -10.34
C ILE A 238 26.14 3.71 -11.60
N PRO A 239 26.78 2.54 -11.78
CA PRO A 239 26.47 1.65 -12.90
C PRO A 239 24.97 1.31 -12.97
N TYR A 240 24.41 1.26 -14.18
CA TYR A 240 22.97 1.07 -14.39
C TYR A 240 22.38 -0.15 -13.64
N LEU A 241 23.05 -1.31 -13.68
CA LEU A 241 22.56 -2.50 -12.96
C LEU A 241 22.59 -2.33 -11.43
N ALA A 242 23.37 -1.39 -10.92
CA ALA A 242 23.43 -1.02 -9.50
C ALA A 242 22.36 0.01 -9.11
N THR A 243 21.58 0.56 -10.06
CA THR A 243 20.41 1.42 -9.78
C THR A 243 19.13 0.61 -9.58
N GLU A 244 19.14 -0.70 -9.85
CA GLU A 244 17.99 -1.58 -9.67
C GLU A 244 17.86 -2.03 -8.21
N TYR A 245 17.03 -1.33 -7.45
CA TYR A 245 16.67 -1.70 -6.07
C TYR A 245 15.41 -2.57 -6.01
N PRO A 246 15.31 -3.49 -5.03
CA PRO A 246 14.12 -4.32 -4.87
C PRO A 246 12.91 -3.48 -4.45
N MET A 247 11.70 -3.96 -4.79
CA MET A 247 10.43 -3.29 -4.47
C MET A 247 10.30 -2.93 -2.98
N GLY A 248 10.73 -3.81 -2.08
CA GLY A 248 10.71 -3.52 -0.64
C GLY A 248 11.58 -2.32 -0.23
N LEU A 249 12.60 -1.96 -1.00
CA LEU A 249 13.44 -0.78 -0.74
C LEU A 249 13.06 0.43 -1.60
N ALA A 250 12.23 0.25 -2.63
CA ALA A 250 11.78 1.31 -3.53
C ALA A 250 10.98 2.40 -2.81
N GLU A 251 10.17 1.99 -1.83
CA GLU A 251 9.31 2.88 -1.04
C GLU A 251 10.06 3.67 0.04
N THR A 252 11.37 3.46 0.19
CA THR A 252 12.14 4.11 1.27
C THR A 252 12.10 5.62 1.14
N ALA A 253 12.25 6.16 -0.06
CA ALA A 253 12.32 7.61 -0.26
C ALA A 253 10.94 8.27 -0.37
N SER A 254 10.02 7.63 -1.07
CA SER A 254 8.65 8.11 -1.26
C SER A 254 7.90 8.23 0.07
N ILE A 255 7.84 7.15 0.86
CA ILE A 255 7.17 7.14 2.17
C ILE A 255 7.89 8.04 3.17
N PHE A 256 9.22 8.17 3.11
CA PHE A 256 9.94 9.11 3.97
C PHE A 256 9.50 10.57 3.73
N ASN A 257 9.41 10.98 2.46
CA ASN A 257 8.91 12.31 2.10
C ASN A 257 7.46 12.50 2.53
N GLU A 258 6.60 11.52 2.26
CA GLU A 258 5.19 11.52 2.65
C GLU A 258 5.05 11.70 4.16
N LEU A 259 5.74 10.90 4.98
CA LEU A 259 5.73 11.01 6.43
C LEU A 259 6.18 12.39 6.91
N ARG A 260 7.21 12.97 6.27
CA ARG A 260 7.72 14.29 6.65
C ARG A 260 6.71 15.40 6.42
N VAL A 261 6.03 15.37 5.27
CA VAL A 261 5.04 16.39 4.88
C VAL A 261 3.76 16.22 5.69
N THR A 262 3.27 14.98 5.83
CA THR A 262 2.03 14.68 6.55
C THR A 262 2.15 14.94 8.05
N ASP A 263 3.28 14.60 8.70
CA ASP A 263 3.50 14.92 10.11
C ASP A 263 3.60 16.43 10.36
N ALA A 264 4.15 17.19 9.41
CA ALA A 264 4.22 18.63 9.53
C ALA A 264 2.84 19.27 9.38
N ALA A 265 2.07 18.86 8.38
CA ALA A 265 0.69 19.30 8.19
C ALA A 265 -0.19 18.98 9.42
N LEU A 266 -0.03 17.80 10.01
CA LEU A 266 -0.75 17.40 11.23
C LEU A 266 -0.41 18.28 12.46
N LYS A 267 0.78 18.88 12.49
CA LYS A 267 1.18 19.83 13.56
C LYS A 267 0.67 21.25 13.30
N GLU A 268 0.48 21.64 12.05
CA GLU A 268 0.01 22.97 11.65
C GLU A 268 -1.52 23.08 11.67
N VAL A 269 -2.26 21.98 11.53
CA VAL A 269 -3.73 21.98 11.59
C VAL A 269 -4.23 22.29 13.01
N THR A 270 -5.09 23.30 13.12
CA THR A 270 -5.70 23.73 14.40
C THR A 270 -7.16 23.32 14.54
N ASP A 271 -7.87 23.15 13.42
CA ASP A 271 -9.28 22.75 13.43
C ASP A 271 -9.43 21.25 13.77
N PRO A 272 -10.19 20.89 14.82
CA PRO A 272 -10.37 19.49 15.23
C PRO A 272 -10.97 18.58 14.14
N GLN A 273 -11.90 19.08 13.31
CA GLN A 273 -12.55 18.28 12.27
C GLN A 273 -11.63 18.05 11.07
N GLN A 274 -10.80 19.05 10.72
CA GLN A 274 -9.74 18.89 9.73
C GLN A 274 -8.66 17.93 10.24
N LYS A 275 -8.27 18.06 11.52
CA LYS A 275 -7.30 17.16 12.15
C LYS A 275 -7.78 15.71 12.15
N LEU A 276 -9.06 15.49 12.44
CA LEU A 276 -9.69 14.18 12.39
C LEU A 276 -9.64 13.57 10.98
N MET A 277 -9.98 14.36 9.95
CA MET A 277 -9.90 13.94 8.55
C MET A 277 -8.46 13.55 8.16
N LEU A 278 -7.47 14.40 8.49
CA LEU A 278 -6.07 14.14 8.19
C LEU A 278 -5.58 12.85 8.88
N LEU A 279 -5.93 12.65 10.15
CA LEU A 279 -5.62 11.41 10.86
C LEU A 279 -6.27 10.18 10.21
N ASP A 280 -7.54 10.27 9.80
CA ASP A 280 -8.21 9.17 9.07
C ASP A 280 -7.47 8.84 7.78
N GLN A 281 -7.16 9.84 6.95
CA GLN A 281 -6.41 9.67 5.70
C GLN A 281 -5.04 9.02 5.96
N MET A 282 -4.31 9.49 6.97
CA MET A 282 -3.01 8.95 7.37
C MET A 282 -3.10 7.54 7.98
N LEU A 283 -4.25 7.14 8.53
CA LEU A 283 -4.49 5.82 9.12
C LEU A 283 -5.03 4.80 8.09
N GLN A 284 -5.64 5.25 6.99
CA GLN A 284 -6.13 4.36 5.93
C GLN A 284 -4.99 3.52 5.31
N GLN A 285 -3.84 4.12 5.02
CA GLN A 285 -2.69 3.41 4.46
C GLN A 285 -2.16 2.31 5.39
N PRO A 286 -1.79 2.56 6.66
CA PRO A 286 -1.36 1.49 7.56
C PRO A 286 -2.48 0.47 7.82
N PHE A 287 -3.76 0.87 7.84
CA PHE A 287 -4.86 -0.09 7.93
C PHE A 287 -4.89 -1.05 6.72
N ILE A 288 -4.70 -0.55 5.50
CA ILE A 288 -4.52 -1.39 4.30
C ILE A 288 -3.29 -2.30 4.47
N LEU A 289 -2.14 -1.76 4.84
CA LEU A 289 -0.89 -2.52 4.90
C LEU A 289 -0.89 -3.59 6.01
N PHE A 290 -1.50 -3.31 7.16
CA PHE A 290 -1.46 -4.16 8.35
C PHE A 290 -2.62 -5.13 8.45
N CYS A 291 -3.79 -4.80 7.88
CA CYS A 291 -4.95 -5.67 7.85
C CYS A 291 -5.14 -6.28 6.46
N ASN A 292 -5.32 -5.45 5.43
CA ASN A 292 -5.66 -5.96 4.09
C ASN A 292 -4.53 -6.80 3.48
N LEU A 293 -3.31 -6.27 3.40
CA LEU A 293 -2.16 -6.98 2.80
C LEU A 293 -1.68 -8.13 3.69
N TYR A 294 -1.84 -8.01 5.01
CA TYR A 294 -1.60 -9.12 5.92
C TYR A 294 -2.58 -10.28 5.66
N ALA A 295 -3.87 -10.00 5.46
CA ALA A 295 -4.85 -11.01 5.04
C ALA A 295 -4.45 -11.67 3.71
N ARG A 296 -4.01 -10.89 2.72
CA ARG A 296 -3.55 -11.43 1.43
C ARG A 296 -2.36 -12.37 1.60
N PHE A 297 -1.39 -11.98 2.43
CA PHE A 297 -0.22 -12.80 2.73
C PHE A 297 -0.61 -14.12 3.42
N GLN A 298 -1.51 -14.07 4.41
CA GLN A 298 -2.00 -15.29 5.10
C GLN A 298 -2.81 -16.19 4.18
N PHE A 299 -3.61 -15.62 3.27
CA PHE A 299 -4.31 -16.36 2.23
C PHE A 299 -3.32 -17.07 1.30
N GLU A 300 -2.32 -16.38 0.74
CA GLU A 300 -1.34 -17.01 -0.16
C GLU A 300 -0.56 -18.13 0.54
N ARG A 301 -0.15 -17.92 1.80
CA ARG A 301 0.52 -18.98 2.58
C ARG A 301 -0.35 -20.22 2.73
N SER A 302 -1.61 -20.03 3.12
CA SER A 302 -2.57 -21.13 3.30
C SER A 302 -2.88 -21.81 1.97
N PHE A 303 -3.06 -21.03 0.90
CA PHE A 303 -3.26 -21.51 -0.46
C PHE A 303 -2.11 -22.43 -0.89
N TYR A 304 -0.85 -21.99 -0.83
CA TYR A 304 0.28 -22.85 -1.24
C TYR A 304 0.46 -24.07 -0.33
N ALA A 305 0.19 -23.95 0.97
CA ALA A 305 0.28 -25.07 1.91
C ALA A 305 -0.74 -26.18 1.59
N GLU A 306 -1.98 -25.83 1.21
CA GLU A 306 -2.97 -26.82 0.80
C GLU A 306 -2.84 -27.23 -0.66
N ARG A 307 -2.48 -26.31 -1.55
CA ARG A 307 -2.31 -26.56 -2.99
C ARG A 307 -1.24 -27.62 -3.27
N GLN A 308 -0.25 -27.78 -2.40
CA GLN A 308 0.73 -28.87 -2.47
C GLN A 308 0.11 -30.27 -2.41
N LYS A 309 -1.10 -30.41 -1.85
CA LYS A 309 -1.81 -31.68 -1.68
C LYS A 309 -2.81 -31.98 -2.80
N GLY A 310 -3.16 -30.98 -3.61
CA GLY A 310 -4.16 -31.11 -4.67
C GLY A 310 -4.72 -29.77 -5.11
N ALA A 311 -5.57 -29.75 -6.13
CA ALA A 311 -6.28 -28.53 -6.52
C ALA A 311 -7.37 -28.19 -5.48
N LEU A 312 -7.56 -26.89 -5.22
CA LEU A 312 -8.54 -26.38 -4.27
C LEU A 312 -9.81 -25.96 -5.00
N SER A 313 -10.96 -26.32 -4.45
CA SER A 313 -12.26 -25.87 -4.94
C SER A 313 -12.45 -24.37 -4.68
N ARG A 314 -13.37 -23.74 -5.42
CA ARG A 314 -13.81 -22.37 -5.14
C ARG A 314 -14.23 -22.19 -3.67
N ALA A 315 -15.07 -23.09 -3.16
CA ALA A 315 -15.56 -23.01 -1.78
C ALA A 315 -14.41 -23.01 -0.77
N ARG A 316 -13.37 -23.84 -1.00
CA ARG A 316 -12.20 -23.85 -0.13
C ARG A 316 -11.40 -22.55 -0.21
N LEU A 317 -11.25 -21.95 -1.39
CA LEU A 317 -10.60 -20.64 -1.55
C LEU A 317 -11.37 -19.53 -0.81
N ASP A 318 -12.70 -19.54 -0.88
CA ASP A 318 -13.57 -18.61 -0.15
C ASP A 318 -13.35 -18.74 1.38
N GLU A 319 -13.32 -19.98 1.89
CA GLU A 319 -13.05 -20.26 3.32
C GLU A 319 -11.67 -19.77 3.77
N LEU A 320 -10.62 -20.07 2.99
CA LEU A 320 -9.25 -19.63 3.29
C LEU A 320 -9.15 -18.10 3.32
N MET A 321 -9.84 -17.43 2.41
CA MET A 321 -9.85 -15.96 2.36
C MET A 321 -10.59 -15.35 3.55
N VAL A 322 -11.77 -15.88 3.90
CA VAL A 322 -12.51 -15.42 5.09
C VAL A 322 -11.69 -15.67 6.36
N ALA A 323 -11.02 -16.81 6.50
CA ALA A 323 -10.15 -17.09 7.65
C ALA A 323 -9.00 -16.08 7.76
N ALA A 324 -8.34 -15.75 6.64
CA ALA A 324 -7.28 -14.76 6.60
C ALA A 324 -7.78 -13.35 6.98
N GLN A 325 -8.99 -12.97 6.55
CA GLN A 325 -9.62 -11.71 6.94
C GLN A 325 -9.94 -11.67 8.43
N LYS A 326 -10.51 -12.74 8.99
CA LYS A 326 -10.83 -12.81 10.44
C LYS A 326 -9.60 -12.56 11.31
N GLU A 327 -8.47 -13.19 10.96
CA GLU A 327 -7.20 -12.98 11.66
C GLU A 327 -6.72 -11.53 11.50
N ALA A 328 -6.55 -11.08 10.25
CA ALA A 328 -5.88 -9.82 9.97
C ALA A 328 -6.69 -8.57 10.35
N PHE A 329 -8.02 -8.70 10.45
CA PHE A 329 -8.92 -7.62 10.88
C PHE A 329 -9.30 -7.73 12.36
N ALA A 330 -8.69 -8.63 13.14
CA ALA A 330 -8.96 -8.82 14.57
C ALA A 330 -10.46 -8.94 14.92
N GLY A 331 -11.22 -9.57 14.02
CA GLY A 331 -12.67 -9.76 14.15
C GLY A 331 -13.51 -8.48 14.15
N ILE A 332 -13.01 -7.36 13.61
CA ILE A 332 -13.81 -6.11 13.51
C ILE A 332 -14.86 -6.15 12.39
N LEU A 333 -14.65 -6.99 11.36
CA LEU A 333 -15.63 -7.19 10.30
C LEU A 333 -16.85 -7.95 10.85
N ASP A 334 -18.05 -7.52 10.44
CA ASP A 334 -19.28 -8.21 10.80
C ASP A 334 -19.21 -9.71 10.42
N PRO A 335 -19.54 -10.63 11.35
CA PRO A 335 -19.36 -12.07 11.14
C PRO A 335 -20.32 -12.67 10.10
N VAL A 336 -21.44 -12.01 9.80
CA VAL A 336 -22.48 -12.52 8.88
C VAL A 336 -22.27 -11.96 7.47
N GLU A 337 -22.10 -10.65 7.35
CA GLU A 337 -22.10 -9.94 6.06
C GLU A 337 -20.85 -9.09 5.82
N GLY A 338 -19.95 -8.98 6.81
CA GLY A 338 -18.81 -8.06 6.74
C GLY A 338 -17.63 -8.53 5.89
N HIS A 339 -17.55 -9.82 5.57
CA HIS A 339 -16.40 -10.40 4.88
C HIS A 339 -16.52 -10.35 3.36
N HIS A 340 -15.40 -10.16 2.66
CA HIS A 340 -15.32 -10.24 1.20
C HIS A 340 -14.78 -11.61 0.78
N ARG A 341 -15.67 -12.60 0.63
CA ARG A 341 -15.25 -13.99 0.37
C ARG A 341 -14.51 -14.14 -0.97
N LEU A 342 -14.92 -13.39 -2.00
CA LEU A 342 -14.31 -13.41 -3.33
C LEU A 342 -13.09 -12.48 -3.44
N PHE A 343 -12.55 -11.99 -2.32
CA PHE A 343 -11.40 -11.09 -2.35
C PHE A 343 -10.20 -11.70 -3.06
N TRP A 344 -10.01 -13.02 -2.95
CA TRP A 344 -8.96 -13.76 -3.65
C TRP A 344 -9.11 -13.73 -5.18
N ALA A 345 -10.35 -13.66 -5.69
CA ALA A 345 -10.60 -13.50 -7.12
C ALA A 345 -10.45 -12.04 -7.54
N SER A 346 -10.86 -11.10 -6.67
CA SER A 346 -10.87 -9.67 -7.00
C SER A 346 -9.51 -9.01 -7.16
N LYS A 347 -8.43 -9.66 -6.71
CA LYS A 347 -7.09 -9.07 -6.66
C LYS A 347 -6.13 -9.74 -7.63
N LEU A 348 -5.78 -8.96 -8.65
CA LEU A 348 -4.86 -9.31 -9.72
C LEU A 348 -3.49 -9.82 -9.24
N HIS A 349 -3.01 -9.35 -8.09
CA HIS A 349 -1.70 -9.72 -7.55
C HIS A 349 -1.52 -11.22 -7.31
N PHE A 350 -2.60 -11.96 -7.01
CA PHE A 350 -2.54 -13.41 -6.85
C PHE A 350 -2.30 -14.13 -8.18
N PHE A 351 -2.64 -13.49 -9.30
CA PHE A 351 -2.57 -14.01 -10.66
C PHE A 351 -1.34 -13.54 -11.43
N TYR A 352 -0.51 -12.69 -10.82
CA TYR A 352 0.78 -12.34 -11.37
C TYR A 352 1.67 -13.57 -11.41
N THR A 353 2.18 -13.89 -12.60
CA THR A 353 3.12 -14.98 -12.82
C THR A 353 4.56 -14.59 -12.48
N GLU A 354 4.90 -13.32 -12.58
CA GLU A 354 6.29 -12.83 -12.45
C GLU A 354 6.66 -12.42 -11.02
N ALA A 355 5.67 -12.17 -10.17
CA ALA A 355 5.87 -11.72 -8.79
C ALA A 355 4.96 -12.48 -7.81
N PRO A 356 5.33 -13.69 -7.36
CA PRO A 356 4.62 -14.37 -6.26
C PRO A 356 4.68 -13.53 -4.98
N PHE A 357 3.66 -13.61 -4.11
CA PHE A 357 3.63 -12.85 -2.85
C PHE A 357 3.90 -11.34 -3.02
N TYR A 358 3.43 -10.76 -4.13
CA TYR A 358 3.64 -9.36 -4.53
C TYR A 358 3.29 -8.31 -3.46
N ASN A 359 2.44 -8.66 -2.49
CA ASN A 359 1.88 -7.72 -1.54
C ASN A 359 2.82 -7.38 -0.37
N PHE A 360 3.61 -8.32 0.17
CA PHE A 360 4.43 -8.01 1.36
C PHE A 360 5.51 -6.94 1.17
N PRO A 361 6.13 -6.76 -0.02
CA PRO A 361 7.12 -5.73 -0.24
C PRO A 361 6.61 -4.31 0.05
N TYR A 362 5.32 -4.04 -0.14
CA TYR A 362 4.72 -2.75 0.21
C TYR A 362 4.69 -2.53 1.72
N THR A 363 4.20 -3.51 2.49
CA THR A 363 4.21 -3.44 3.95
C THR A 363 5.65 -3.35 4.48
N PHE A 364 6.58 -4.08 3.85
CA PHE A 364 7.99 -4.00 4.17
C PHE A 364 8.54 -2.59 3.93
N GLY A 365 8.32 -2.03 2.74
CA GLY A 365 8.83 -0.71 2.35
C GLY A 365 8.28 0.39 3.23
N TYR A 366 6.98 0.39 3.52
CA TYR A 366 6.36 1.34 4.45
C TYR A 366 6.99 1.27 5.85
N LEU A 367 7.18 0.06 6.40
CA LEU A 367 7.76 -0.09 7.74
C LEU A 367 9.26 0.22 7.76
N PHE A 368 10.00 -0.15 6.72
CA PHE A 368 11.40 0.18 6.61
C PHE A 368 11.60 1.71 6.51
N ALA A 369 10.83 2.38 5.65
CA ALA A 369 10.80 3.83 5.54
C ALA A 369 10.40 4.49 6.86
N GLY A 370 9.37 3.97 7.54
CA GLY A 370 8.94 4.44 8.87
C GLY A 370 10.05 4.32 9.92
N GLY A 371 10.79 3.21 9.95
CA GLY A 371 11.94 3.03 10.83
C GLY A 371 13.12 3.96 10.49
N VAL A 372 13.38 4.19 9.21
CA VAL A 372 14.38 5.18 8.74
C VAL A 372 13.96 6.60 9.15
N TYR A 373 12.68 6.92 9.01
CA TYR A 373 12.11 8.20 9.41
C TYR A 373 12.20 8.44 10.93
N GLU A 374 11.87 7.43 11.75
CA GLU A 374 12.08 7.50 13.21
C GLU A 374 13.54 7.75 13.57
N ARG A 375 14.49 7.19 12.81
CA ARG A 375 15.91 7.48 12.99
C ARG A 375 16.25 8.94 12.65
N ALA A 376 15.72 9.44 11.54
CA ALA A 376 15.87 10.83 11.13
C ALA A 376 15.29 11.82 12.15
N LEU A 377 14.16 11.51 12.79
CA LEU A 377 13.60 12.33 13.87
C LEU A 377 14.52 12.44 15.09
N ARG A 378 15.24 11.37 15.43
CA ARG A 378 16.16 11.34 16.60
C ARG A 378 17.51 12.00 16.32
N GLU A 379 18.07 11.76 15.13
CA GLU A 379 19.38 12.29 14.74
C GLU A 379 19.33 13.68 14.09
N GLY A 380 18.14 14.12 13.63
CA GLY A 380 17.95 15.41 12.98
C GLY A 380 18.70 15.52 11.64
N LYS A 381 19.08 16.76 11.26
CA LYS A 381 19.79 17.05 9.99
C LYS A 381 21.09 16.24 9.81
N ALA A 382 21.74 15.84 10.90
CA ALA A 382 22.98 15.05 10.84
C ALA A 382 22.78 13.66 10.19
N PHE A 383 21.54 13.17 10.09
CA PHE A 383 21.24 11.91 9.42
C PHE A 383 21.14 12.04 7.90
N ALA A 384 20.96 13.24 7.34
CA ALA A 384 20.74 13.43 5.90
C ALA A 384 21.84 12.81 5.01
N PRO A 385 23.15 12.95 5.31
CA PRO A 385 24.19 12.29 4.53
C PRO A 385 24.13 10.75 4.61
N LYS A 386 23.79 10.20 5.78
CA LYS A 386 23.61 8.74 5.97
C LYS A 386 22.39 8.24 5.21
N TYR A 387 21.29 8.98 5.24
CA TYR A 387 20.08 8.69 4.49
C TYR A 387 20.36 8.64 2.98
N ARG A 388 21.07 9.65 2.45
CA ARG A 388 21.51 9.67 1.06
C ARG A 388 22.37 8.45 0.70
N ALA A 389 23.33 8.08 1.56
CA ALA A 389 24.17 6.91 1.36
C ALA A 389 23.36 5.60 1.42
N LEU A 390 22.38 5.52 2.32
CA LEU A 390 21.43 4.42 2.43
C LEU A 390 20.68 4.21 1.12
N LEU A 391 20.06 5.28 0.58
CA LEU A 391 19.33 5.24 -0.69
C LEU A 391 20.23 4.79 -1.84
N ARG A 392 21.48 5.28 -1.90
CA ARG A 392 22.43 4.89 -2.95
C ARG A 392 22.79 3.41 -2.92
N ASP A 393 22.88 2.81 -1.73
CA ASP A 393 23.29 1.42 -1.57
C ASP A 393 22.15 0.39 -1.74
N THR A 394 20.89 0.83 -1.81
CA THR A 394 19.73 -0.09 -1.97
C THR A 394 19.78 -0.91 -3.25
N GLY A 395 20.38 -0.38 -4.31
CA GLY A 395 20.50 -1.09 -5.59
C GLY A 395 21.66 -2.10 -5.65
N SER A 396 22.59 -2.07 -4.70
CA SER A 396 23.79 -2.93 -4.71
C SER A 396 23.90 -3.90 -3.53
N MET A 397 23.15 -3.68 -2.45
CA MET A 397 23.22 -4.49 -1.23
C MET A 397 21.95 -5.32 -1.02
N THR A 398 22.05 -6.33 -0.16
CA THR A 398 20.87 -6.97 0.42
C THR A 398 20.18 -6.03 1.41
N THR A 399 18.91 -6.31 1.68
CA THR A 399 18.09 -5.49 2.58
C THR A 399 18.69 -5.42 3.99
N GLU A 400 19.20 -6.55 4.52
CA GLU A 400 19.86 -6.59 5.82
C GLU A 400 21.20 -5.87 5.84
N GLU A 401 21.98 -5.91 4.75
CA GLU A 401 23.26 -5.20 4.65
C GLU A 401 23.06 -3.68 4.66
N VAL A 402 22.08 -3.17 3.90
CA VAL A 402 21.72 -1.74 3.90
C VAL A 402 21.39 -1.29 5.32
N ALA A 403 20.50 -2.02 5.99
CA ALA A 403 20.05 -1.68 7.33
C ALA A 403 21.19 -1.75 8.36
N LYS A 404 22.03 -2.80 8.30
CA LYS A 404 23.17 -2.94 9.20
C LYS A 404 24.20 -1.84 8.99
N LYS A 405 24.54 -1.51 7.74
CA LYS A 405 25.56 -0.52 7.40
C LYS A 405 25.13 0.90 7.79
N HIS A 406 23.90 1.29 7.47
CA HIS A 406 23.47 2.70 7.56
C HIS A 406 22.67 3.02 8.82
N LEU A 407 21.98 2.03 9.40
CA LEU A 407 21.15 2.21 10.58
C LEU A 407 21.73 1.49 11.81
N GLY A 408 22.69 0.59 11.63
CA GLY A 408 23.25 -0.23 12.72
C GLY A 408 22.27 -1.29 13.24
N VAL A 409 21.22 -1.63 12.49
CA VAL A 409 20.14 -2.51 12.95
C VAL A 409 20.22 -3.90 12.32
N ASN A 410 19.76 -4.90 13.07
CA ASN A 410 19.56 -6.25 12.57
C ASN A 410 18.07 -6.49 12.30
N LEU A 411 17.67 -6.48 11.02
CA LEU A 411 16.26 -6.64 10.62
C LEU A 411 15.67 -8.03 10.93
N THR A 412 16.50 -9.01 11.29
CA THR A 412 15.99 -10.33 11.74
C THR A 412 15.45 -10.30 13.18
N LYS A 413 15.59 -9.17 13.87
CA LYS A 413 15.10 -8.91 15.24
C LYS A 413 13.86 -8.02 15.21
N ASP A 414 13.04 -8.10 16.24
CA ASP A 414 11.75 -7.41 16.31
C ASP A 414 11.87 -5.91 16.68
N GLU A 415 12.97 -5.48 17.30
CA GLU A 415 13.18 -4.10 17.78
C GLU A 415 12.92 -3.03 16.71
N PHE A 416 13.55 -3.15 15.54
CA PHE A 416 13.37 -2.20 14.44
C PHE A 416 11.91 -2.13 13.99
N TRP A 417 11.27 -3.29 13.83
CA TRP A 417 9.89 -3.39 13.37
C TRP A 417 8.88 -2.85 14.38
N ARG A 418 9.13 -3.05 15.68
CA ARG A 418 8.31 -2.47 16.76
C ARG A 418 8.37 -0.95 16.75
N ALA A 419 9.55 -0.37 16.53
CA ALA A 419 9.69 1.07 16.38
C ALA A 419 8.94 1.57 15.14
N ALA A 420 9.08 0.89 14.00
CA ALA A 420 8.40 1.25 12.75
C ALA A 420 6.86 1.26 12.87
N VAL A 421 6.26 0.25 13.50
CA VAL A 421 4.79 0.20 13.66
C VAL A 421 4.26 1.20 14.69
N SER A 422 5.11 1.67 15.62
CA SER A 422 4.69 2.54 16.72
C SER A 422 4.09 3.85 16.24
N ASN A 423 4.49 4.35 15.07
CA ASN A 423 4.00 5.60 14.50
C ASN A 423 2.51 5.53 14.19
N SER A 424 2.09 4.44 13.54
CA SER A 424 0.68 4.19 13.26
C SER A 424 -0.12 4.02 14.55
N VAL A 425 0.44 3.34 15.57
CA VAL A 425 -0.24 3.17 16.86
C VAL A 425 -0.45 4.51 17.58
N ARG A 426 0.56 5.40 17.61
CA ARG A 426 0.41 6.75 18.19
C ARG A 426 -0.70 7.55 17.50
N ARG A 427 -0.79 7.48 16.17
CA ARG A 427 -1.85 8.14 15.40
C ARG A 427 -3.23 7.57 15.69
N VAL A 428 -3.33 6.25 15.90
CA VAL A 428 -4.59 5.63 16.37
C VAL A 428 -5.00 6.21 17.72
N ASP A 429 -4.08 6.33 18.66
CA ASP A 429 -4.37 6.87 19.99
C ASP A 429 -4.82 8.34 19.90
N GLU A 430 -4.15 9.15 19.07
CA GLU A 430 -4.53 10.54 18.81
C GLU A 430 -5.91 10.66 18.15
N PHE A 431 -6.21 9.83 17.14
CA PHE A 431 -7.52 9.77 16.50
C PHE A 431 -8.61 9.39 17.50
N CYS A 432 -8.39 8.34 18.29
CA CYS A 432 -9.35 7.90 19.31
C CYS A 432 -9.61 8.99 20.37
N ALA A 433 -8.56 9.69 20.80
CA ALA A 433 -8.69 10.77 21.78
C ALA A 433 -9.54 11.92 21.22
N LEU A 434 -9.31 12.29 19.96
CA LEU A 434 -10.05 13.35 19.28
C LEU A 434 -11.53 12.97 19.07
N VAL A 435 -11.80 11.74 18.65
CA VAL A 435 -13.16 11.21 18.52
C VAL A 435 -13.93 11.31 19.84
N ASN A 436 -13.31 10.91 20.95
CA ASN A 436 -13.93 10.93 22.27
C ASN A 436 -14.10 12.35 22.86
N SER A 437 -13.37 13.37 22.37
CA SER A 437 -13.54 14.75 22.81
C SER A 437 -14.55 15.54 21.96
N THR A 438 -14.85 15.06 20.75
CA THR A 438 -15.83 15.68 19.83
C THR A 438 -17.26 15.12 19.96
N MET A 439 -17.43 13.97 20.61
CA MET A 439 -18.72 13.39 21.00
C MET A 439 -19.03 13.74 22.44
#